data_AF-A0A1B1IEI9-F1
#
_entry.id   AF-A0A1B1IEI9-F1
#
_cell.length_a   1.000
_cell.length_b   1.000
_cell.length_c   1.000
_cell.angle_alpha   90.00
_cell.angle_beta   90.00
_cell.angle_gamma   90.00
#
_symmetry.space_group_name_H-M   'P 1'
#
loop_
_entity.id
_entity.type
_entity.pdbx_description
1 polymer ?
#
loop_
_entity_poly.entity_id
_entity_poly.type
_entity_poly.pdbx_seq_one_letter_code
_entity_poly.pdbx_strand_id
1 'polypeptide(L)'
;MNVYGKIDEKQEESHYQDWSVPEKREGAPIPFFSILLWSLVATAISVALPFIFGLISPQQSQDLYTGWALHQNGQMYTDYFGTEGLLYYVLTYLFQGSILIALVEWLALFGAGVFLFKAANTLVGQEKEAKRVVFILYLLVAGLAFGGGYALLLALPFLFYSLSIVTNYLAFPKDDKGFVRVGMSLALAFFLAPIPTVLFAAVLALGIIGFNLAKGHFVHGLYQFFASALGFSLLFYPLGYYTVWTGSFGDAISQTLYPVNTLSLFSNSHLLENAAFYGLLAIGLGSLGLLFAGLFQSKPAKQYALSIATSLGLLISLGILILSQEPINGTRLVVLIPFLVLLLLTGIKEDVSEGGSRRRRRREKQTSFFKGNFYLPLIALAYLIVLPIVSRYLSHPTTYQERDRLASVVKQQTSSEDRVYAWDDRPDFYRASERLAPTSLSTPTLYTASDENKTKLMNDLKENQPKMIVVNQKVALWSDVESWLSENYELVQTNTSEFKLYKSK
;
A
#
# COMPACT_ATOMS: atom_id res chain seq x y z
N MET A 1 -82.09 3.95 -35.16
CA MET A 1 -81.56 3.38 -33.89
C MET A 1 -80.12 2.96 -34.17
N ASN A 2 -79.16 3.81 -33.82
CA ASN A 2 -77.72 3.53 -33.96
C ASN A 2 -77.15 3.46 -32.54
N VAL A 3 -76.67 2.28 -32.15
CA VAL A 3 -76.02 2.03 -30.87
C VAL A 3 -74.52 2.07 -31.12
N TYR A 4 -73.89 3.22 -30.89
CA TYR A 4 -72.44 3.33 -30.74
C TYR A 4 -72.16 3.73 -29.30
N GLY A 5 -71.67 2.76 -28.52
CA GLY A 5 -71.05 3.01 -27.23
C GLY A 5 -69.72 3.72 -27.45
N LYS A 6 -69.58 4.88 -26.78
CA LYS A 6 -68.34 5.65 -26.68
C LYS A 6 -67.36 4.84 -25.85
N ILE A 7 -66.28 4.35 -26.46
CA ILE A 7 -65.12 3.84 -25.73
C ILE A 7 -64.26 5.07 -25.44
N ASP A 8 -64.14 5.42 -24.15
CA ASP A 8 -63.20 6.43 -23.68
C ASP A 8 -61.77 5.91 -23.88
N GLU A 9 -61.16 6.24 -25.02
CA GLU A 9 -59.70 6.24 -25.19
C GLU A 9 -59.11 7.36 -24.33
N LYS A 10 -58.99 7.12 -23.03
CA LYS A 10 -58.25 8.03 -22.15
C LYS A 10 -57.69 7.38 -20.91
N GLN A 11 -57.07 6.20 -21.04
CA GLN A 11 -56.28 5.66 -19.93
C GLN A 11 -55.33 4.54 -20.32
N GLU A 12 -54.29 4.81 -21.14
CA GLU A 12 -53.13 3.88 -21.19
C GLU A 12 -51.82 4.52 -21.68
N GLU A 13 -51.61 5.81 -21.42
CA GLU A 13 -50.30 6.47 -21.61
C GLU A 13 -49.91 7.25 -20.34
N SER A 14 -49.57 6.57 -19.25
CA SER A 14 -48.65 7.12 -18.24
C SER A 14 -48.25 6.07 -17.21
N HIS A 15 -47.32 5.18 -17.56
CA HIS A 15 -46.58 4.43 -16.53
C HIS A 15 -45.13 4.13 -16.90
N TYR A 16 -44.52 4.97 -17.75
CA TYR A 16 -43.08 5.10 -17.76
C TYR A 16 -42.70 6.26 -16.85
N GLN A 17 -42.26 5.90 -15.65
CA GLN A 17 -41.61 6.80 -14.73
C GLN A 17 -40.36 7.31 -15.45
N ASP A 18 -40.43 8.56 -15.92
CA ASP A 18 -39.31 9.27 -16.53
C ASP A 18 -38.20 9.34 -15.49
N TRP A 19 -37.25 8.41 -15.60
CA TRP A 19 -36.00 8.46 -14.85
C TRP A 19 -35.20 9.61 -15.43
N SER A 20 -35.52 10.83 -15.00
CA SER A 20 -34.75 12.03 -15.31
C SER A 20 -33.29 11.73 -15.02
N VAL A 21 -32.50 11.61 -16.10
CA VAL A 21 -31.07 11.31 -16.04
C VAL A 21 -30.43 12.41 -15.21
N PRO A 22 -29.59 12.10 -14.20
CA PRO A 22 -28.86 13.13 -13.50
C PRO A 22 -28.00 13.88 -14.52
N GLU A 23 -28.31 15.15 -14.74
CA GLU A 23 -27.56 16.02 -15.62
C GLU A 23 -26.12 16.17 -15.08
N LYS A 24 -25.14 16.12 -15.98
CA LYS A 24 -23.73 16.21 -15.60
C LYS A 24 -23.45 17.58 -14.99
N ARG A 25 -23.43 17.65 -13.66
CA ARG A 25 -23.08 18.88 -12.93
C ARG A 25 -21.66 19.29 -13.28
N GLU A 26 -21.43 20.58 -13.52
CA GLU A 26 -20.08 21.13 -13.52
C GLU A 26 -19.43 20.79 -12.17
N GLY A 27 -18.31 20.05 -12.22
CA GLY A 27 -17.62 19.60 -11.02
C GLY A 27 -17.10 20.79 -10.22
N ALA A 28 -17.04 20.64 -8.89
CA ALA A 28 -16.43 21.65 -8.05
C ALA A 28 -14.96 21.86 -8.45
N PRO A 29 -14.44 23.10 -8.39
CA PRO A 29 -13.06 23.36 -8.75
C PRO A 29 -12.12 22.56 -7.84
N ILE A 30 -11.10 21.96 -8.46
CA ILE A 30 -10.12 21.15 -7.74
C ILE A 30 -9.34 22.07 -6.78
N PRO A 31 -9.25 21.73 -5.48
CA PRO A 31 -8.56 22.56 -4.50
C PRO A 31 -7.04 22.35 -4.57
N PHE A 32 -6.44 22.66 -5.71
CA PHE A 32 -5.02 22.37 -6.02
C PHE A 32 -4.06 22.83 -4.93
N PHE A 33 -4.21 24.07 -4.43
CA PHE A 33 -3.32 24.59 -3.39
C PHE A 33 -3.40 23.78 -2.09
N SER A 34 -4.61 23.41 -1.66
CA SER A 34 -4.78 22.61 -0.44
C SER A 34 -4.22 21.19 -0.62
N ILE A 35 -4.42 20.60 -1.79
CA ILE A 35 -3.89 19.27 -2.14
C ILE A 35 -2.36 19.30 -2.13
N LEU A 36 -1.76 20.30 -2.79
CA LEU A 36 -0.32 20.50 -2.86
C LEU A 36 0.31 20.68 -1.48
N LEU A 37 -0.31 21.50 -0.62
CA LEU A 37 0.16 21.77 0.73
C LEU A 37 0.11 20.50 1.60
N TRP A 38 -1.03 19.81 1.63
CA TRP A 38 -1.18 18.63 2.49
C TRP A 38 -0.43 17.42 1.97
N SER A 39 -0.23 17.27 0.65
CA SER A 39 0.66 16.23 0.11
C SER A 39 2.10 16.48 0.53
N LEU A 40 2.57 17.74 0.52
CA LEU A 40 3.91 18.10 0.99
C LEU A 40 4.08 17.80 2.48
N VAL A 41 3.10 18.18 3.31
CA VAL A 41 3.12 17.88 4.75
C VAL A 41 3.13 16.37 5.00
N ALA A 42 2.31 15.60 4.27
CA ALA A 42 2.27 14.15 4.39
C ALA A 42 3.64 13.53 4.08
N THR A 43 4.25 13.88 2.94
CA THR A 43 5.60 13.41 2.55
C THR A 43 6.68 13.82 3.54
N ALA A 44 6.60 15.04 4.09
CA ALA A 44 7.56 15.49 5.08
C ALA A 44 7.51 14.60 6.33
N ILE A 45 6.31 14.23 6.79
CA ILE A 45 6.13 13.38 7.97
C ILE A 45 6.43 11.90 7.67
N SER A 46 6.02 11.37 6.52
CA SER A 46 6.21 9.95 6.17
C SER A 46 7.65 9.61 5.82
N VAL A 47 8.36 10.49 5.09
CA VAL A 47 9.70 10.18 4.52
C VAL A 47 10.77 11.14 5.01
N ALA A 48 10.59 12.46 4.85
CA ALA A 48 11.69 13.40 5.05
C ALA A 48 12.18 13.46 6.50
N LEU A 49 11.25 13.61 7.46
CA LEU A 49 11.60 13.63 8.88
C LEU A 49 12.18 12.27 9.33
N PRO A 50 11.58 11.11 9.00
CA PRO A 50 12.19 9.83 9.33
C PRO A 50 13.58 9.64 8.74
N PHE A 51 13.82 10.10 7.50
CA PHE A 51 15.16 10.05 6.92
C PHE A 51 16.17 10.89 7.70
N ILE A 52 15.84 12.16 7.98
CA ILE A 52 16.73 13.10 8.69
C ILE A 52 17.07 12.60 10.10
N PHE A 53 16.11 12.00 10.80
CA PHE A 53 16.30 11.52 12.17
C PHE A 53 16.73 10.04 12.26
N GLY A 54 16.93 9.35 11.14
CA GLY A 54 17.28 7.92 11.12
C GLY A 54 16.15 7.00 11.64
N LEU A 55 14.90 7.42 11.52
CA LEU A 55 13.70 6.66 11.89
C LEU A 55 13.08 5.92 10.70
N ILE A 56 13.86 5.75 9.62
CA ILE A 56 13.47 4.99 8.43
C ILE A 56 13.03 3.58 8.86
N SER A 57 12.05 2.97 8.19
CA SER A 57 11.62 1.60 8.50
C SER A 57 12.61 0.57 7.93
N PRO A 58 12.63 -0.68 8.43
CA PRO A 58 13.44 -1.75 7.85
C PRO A 58 13.20 -1.93 6.34
N GLN A 59 11.94 -1.89 5.90
CA GLN A 59 11.57 -1.97 4.49
C GLN A 59 12.16 -0.81 3.68
N GLN A 60 11.98 0.43 4.13
CA GLN A 60 12.52 1.58 3.41
C GLN A 60 14.05 1.56 3.38
N SER A 61 14.69 1.10 4.46
CA SER A 61 16.14 0.92 4.50
C SER A 61 16.60 -0.10 3.44
N GLN A 62 15.89 -1.22 3.32
CA GLN A 62 16.12 -2.23 2.28
C GLN A 62 15.98 -1.63 0.88
N ASP A 63 14.90 -0.89 0.62
CA ASP A 63 14.64 -0.32 -0.70
C ASP A 63 15.72 0.71 -1.10
N LEU A 64 16.18 1.52 -0.13
CA LEU A 64 17.27 2.46 -0.36
C LEU A 64 18.62 1.75 -0.51
N TYR A 65 18.86 0.65 0.21
CA TYR A 65 20.05 -0.17 0.01
C TYR A 65 20.04 -0.81 -1.39
N THR A 66 18.94 -1.45 -1.80
CA THR A 66 18.77 -2.02 -3.13
C THR A 66 19.00 -0.98 -4.22
N GLY A 67 18.42 0.22 -4.09
CA GLY A 67 18.61 1.31 -5.06
C GLY A 67 20.07 1.75 -5.20
N TRP A 68 20.82 1.81 -4.09
CA TRP A 68 22.27 2.10 -4.11
C TRP A 68 23.08 0.93 -4.67
N ALA A 69 22.77 -0.30 -4.25
CA ALA A 69 23.51 -1.51 -4.56
C ALA A 69 23.38 -1.92 -6.04
N LEU A 70 22.23 -1.66 -6.67
CA LEU A 70 22.03 -1.84 -8.11
C LEU A 70 22.99 -1.00 -8.97
N HIS A 71 23.53 0.12 -8.45
CA HIS A 71 24.59 0.90 -9.14
C HIS A 71 25.99 0.29 -9.01
N GLN A 72 26.18 -0.61 -8.05
CA GLN A 72 27.47 -1.27 -7.78
C GLN A 72 27.62 -2.61 -8.52
N ASN A 73 26.74 -2.88 -9.49
CA ASN A 73 26.51 -4.15 -10.20
C ASN A 73 25.41 -5.03 -9.56
N GLY A 74 24.61 -5.64 -10.42
CA GLY A 74 23.54 -6.55 -10.06
C GLY A 74 22.22 -6.27 -10.78
N GLN A 75 21.36 -7.26 -10.78
CA GLN A 75 20.08 -7.28 -11.46
C GLN A 75 18.92 -7.32 -10.44
N MET A 76 17.82 -6.66 -10.79
CA MET A 76 16.61 -6.64 -9.98
C MET A 76 16.02 -8.05 -9.87
N TYR A 77 15.55 -8.42 -8.68
CA TYR A 77 14.97 -9.72 -8.32
C TYR A 77 15.96 -10.89 -8.24
N THR A 78 17.06 -10.90 -9.00
CA THR A 78 18.07 -11.98 -8.89
C THR A 78 19.05 -11.72 -7.75
N ASP A 79 19.75 -10.59 -7.81
CA ASP A 79 20.81 -10.23 -6.86
C ASP A 79 20.27 -9.49 -5.63
N TYR A 80 19.05 -8.96 -5.72
CA TYR A 80 18.39 -8.23 -4.64
C TYR A 80 16.93 -8.67 -4.53
N PHE A 81 16.57 -9.22 -3.37
CA PHE A 81 15.21 -9.69 -3.13
C PHE A 81 14.26 -8.51 -2.94
N GLY A 82 13.09 -8.58 -3.58
CA GLY A 82 12.11 -7.51 -3.55
C GLY A 82 10.70 -7.94 -3.90
N THR A 83 9.73 -7.57 -3.06
CA THR A 83 8.30 -7.93 -3.24
C THR A 83 7.51 -6.93 -4.08
N GLU A 84 8.01 -5.70 -4.21
CA GLU A 84 7.37 -4.63 -4.98
C GLU A 84 7.57 -4.77 -6.51
N GLY A 85 6.86 -3.96 -7.28
CA GLY A 85 6.85 -4.07 -8.74
C GLY A 85 8.08 -3.45 -9.41
N LEU A 86 8.30 -3.83 -10.68
CA LEU A 86 9.51 -3.45 -11.42
C LEU A 86 9.72 -1.93 -11.51
N LEU A 87 8.65 -1.16 -11.76
CA LEU A 87 8.76 0.29 -11.88
C LEU A 87 9.19 0.93 -10.55
N TYR A 88 8.83 0.33 -9.41
CA TYR A 88 9.31 0.81 -8.12
C TYR A 88 10.82 0.66 -8.00
N TYR A 89 11.38 -0.51 -8.34
CA TYR A 89 12.83 -0.71 -8.30
C TYR A 89 13.58 0.08 -9.38
N VAL A 90 12.97 0.32 -10.54
CA VAL A 90 13.52 1.26 -11.53
C VAL A 90 13.61 2.68 -10.94
N LEU A 91 12.60 3.13 -10.20
CA LEU A 91 12.65 4.42 -9.52
C LEU A 91 13.72 4.45 -8.43
N THR A 92 13.80 3.43 -7.57
CA THR A 92 14.84 3.40 -6.53
C THR A 92 16.25 3.36 -7.13
N TYR A 93 16.43 2.65 -8.25
CA TYR A 93 17.65 2.67 -9.05
C TYR A 93 17.96 4.07 -9.62
N LEU A 94 17.01 4.73 -10.28
CA LEU A 94 17.22 6.07 -10.86
C LEU A 94 17.63 7.11 -9.81
N PHE A 95 17.14 6.97 -8.58
CA PHE A 95 17.48 7.85 -7.46
C PHE A 95 18.60 7.33 -6.55
N GLN A 96 19.30 6.25 -6.93
CA GLN A 96 20.43 5.67 -6.19
C GLN A 96 20.15 5.41 -4.71
N GLY A 97 18.90 5.07 -4.37
CA GLY A 97 18.50 4.90 -2.97
C GLY A 97 18.68 6.16 -2.11
N SER A 98 18.51 7.34 -2.69
CA SER A 98 18.60 8.63 -1.99
C SER A 98 17.24 9.12 -1.47
N ILE A 99 17.27 10.20 -0.69
CA ILE A 99 16.05 10.89 -0.22
C ILE A 99 15.20 11.49 -1.34
N LEU A 100 15.72 11.55 -2.57
CA LEU A 100 14.98 12.07 -3.73
C LEU A 100 13.70 11.28 -4.03
N ILE A 101 13.58 10.04 -3.55
CA ILE A 101 12.32 9.28 -3.58
C ILE A 101 11.15 10.04 -2.92
N ALA A 102 11.43 10.91 -1.94
CA ALA A 102 10.42 11.78 -1.33
C ALA A 102 9.81 12.76 -2.34
N LEU A 103 10.57 13.25 -3.32
CA LEU A 103 10.01 14.11 -4.38
C LEU A 103 9.02 13.33 -5.26
N VAL A 104 9.34 12.08 -5.58
CA VAL A 104 8.46 11.19 -6.36
C VAL A 104 7.19 10.89 -5.57
N GLU A 105 7.31 10.56 -4.28
CA GLU A 105 6.16 10.34 -3.41
C GLU A 105 5.29 11.59 -3.32
N TRP A 106 5.87 12.78 -3.12
CA TRP A 106 5.11 14.03 -3.05
C TRP A 106 4.28 14.27 -4.31
N LEU A 107 4.86 14.06 -5.49
CA LEU A 107 4.16 14.17 -6.77
C LEU A 107 3.06 13.10 -6.90
N ALA A 108 3.33 11.88 -6.46
CA ALA A 108 2.34 10.80 -6.46
C ALA A 108 1.16 11.12 -5.52
N LEU A 109 1.42 11.61 -4.31
CA LEU A 109 0.41 12.01 -3.33
C LEU A 109 -0.39 13.24 -3.79
N PHE A 110 0.25 14.16 -4.51
CA PHE A 110 -0.44 15.27 -5.16
C PHE A 110 -1.43 14.74 -6.22
N GLY A 111 -0.97 13.89 -7.14
CA GLY A 111 -1.82 13.25 -8.15
C GLY A 111 -2.94 12.40 -7.54
N ALA A 112 -2.63 11.63 -6.50
CA ALA A 112 -3.59 10.84 -5.73
C ALA A 112 -4.70 11.73 -5.15
N GLY A 113 -4.35 12.85 -4.51
CA GLY A 113 -5.34 13.78 -3.97
C GLY A 113 -6.22 14.42 -5.03
N VAL A 114 -5.65 14.77 -6.20
CA VAL A 114 -6.43 15.30 -7.33
C VAL A 114 -7.46 14.27 -7.82
N PHE A 115 -7.05 13.03 -8.07
CA PHE A 115 -7.95 12.00 -8.58
C PHE A 115 -8.96 11.53 -7.53
N LEU A 116 -8.56 11.45 -6.26
CA LEU A 116 -9.46 11.13 -5.16
C LEU A 116 -10.52 12.23 -4.96
N PHE A 117 -10.12 13.51 -5.02
CA PHE A 117 -11.07 14.62 -4.97
C PHE A 117 -12.09 14.52 -6.10
N LYS A 118 -11.63 14.24 -7.32
CA LYS A 118 -12.48 14.07 -8.50
C LYS A 118 -13.45 12.91 -8.31
N ALA A 119 -12.97 11.73 -7.89
CA ALA A 119 -13.81 10.57 -7.59
C ALA A 119 -14.86 10.91 -6.52
N ALA A 120 -14.45 11.57 -5.45
CA ALA A 120 -15.32 11.92 -4.34
C ALA A 120 -16.40 12.94 -4.72
N ASN A 121 -16.01 14.00 -5.42
CA ASN A 121 -16.93 15.02 -5.88
C ASN A 121 -17.97 14.45 -6.88
N THR A 122 -17.55 13.56 -7.77
CA THR A 122 -18.46 12.91 -8.73
C THR A 122 -19.43 11.94 -8.05
N LEU A 123 -18.96 11.14 -7.09
CA LEU A 123 -19.79 10.12 -6.46
C LEU A 123 -20.82 10.72 -5.48
N VAL A 124 -20.42 11.74 -4.71
CA VAL A 124 -21.18 12.30 -3.58
C VAL A 124 -21.82 13.65 -3.91
N GLY A 125 -21.22 14.45 -4.80
CA GLY A 125 -21.71 15.79 -5.14
C GLY A 125 -21.51 16.85 -4.06
N GLN A 126 -20.69 16.57 -3.03
CA GLN A 126 -20.42 17.49 -1.91
C GLN A 126 -18.93 17.83 -1.82
N GLU A 127 -18.58 19.05 -2.24
CA GLU A 127 -17.20 19.56 -2.25
C GLU A 127 -16.53 19.48 -0.87
N LYS A 128 -17.25 19.84 0.19
CA LYS A 128 -16.71 19.85 1.57
C LYS A 128 -16.32 18.46 2.05
N GLU A 129 -17.13 17.45 1.75
CA GLU A 129 -16.84 16.07 2.14
C GLU A 129 -15.75 15.47 1.23
N ALA A 130 -15.72 15.82 -0.06
CA ALA A 130 -14.62 15.45 -0.96
C ALA A 130 -13.26 15.99 -0.46
N LYS A 131 -13.21 17.27 -0.07
CA LYS A 131 -12.03 17.88 0.58
C LYS A 131 -11.62 17.14 1.85
N ARG A 132 -12.59 16.75 2.68
CA ARG A 132 -12.34 16.04 3.93
C ARG A 132 -11.75 14.65 3.69
N VAL A 133 -12.26 13.89 2.73
CA VAL A 133 -11.71 12.56 2.40
C VAL A 133 -10.26 12.65 1.94
N VAL A 134 -9.93 13.65 1.12
CA VAL A 134 -8.54 13.89 0.68
C VAL A 134 -7.65 14.30 1.86
N PHE A 135 -8.14 15.15 2.76
CA PHE A 135 -7.40 15.48 3.98
C PHE A 135 -7.14 14.24 4.86
N ILE A 136 -8.13 13.36 5.02
CA ILE A 136 -7.98 12.11 5.77
C ILE A 136 -6.98 11.16 5.10
N LEU A 137 -6.96 11.09 3.76
CA LEU A 137 -5.90 10.36 3.04
C LEU A 137 -4.52 10.82 3.51
N TYR A 138 -4.26 12.14 3.53
CA TYR A 138 -2.96 12.67 3.94
C TYR A 138 -2.63 12.42 5.42
N LEU A 139 -3.63 12.44 6.31
CA LEU A 139 -3.45 12.04 7.70
C LEU A 139 -3.08 10.55 7.84
N LEU A 140 -3.76 9.67 7.09
CA LEU A 140 -3.48 8.25 7.09
C LEU A 140 -2.06 7.98 6.55
N VAL A 141 -1.66 8.65 5.46
CA VAL A 141 -0.30 8.54 4.92
C VAL A 141 0.73 9.00 5.95
N ALA A 142 0.55 10.18 6.57
CA ALA A 142 1.49 10.72 7.54
C ALA A 142 1.75 9.77 8.73
N GLY A 143 0.73 9.06 9.22
CA GLY A 143 0.89 8.14 10.36
C GLY A 143 1.22 6.71 9.97
N LEU A 144 0.51 6.11 9.01
CA LEU A 144 0.72 4.70 8.63
C LEU A 144 2.02 4.52 7.84
N ALA A 145 2.38 5.49 7.01
CA ALA A 145 3.61 5.44 6.22
C ALA A 145 4.80 6.12 6.92
N PHE A 146 4.73 6.36 8.23
CA PHE A 146 5.85 6.91 8.98
C PHE A 146 7.03 5.95 8.93
N GLY A 147 8.15 6.41 8.36
CA GLY A 147 9.36 5.61 8.19
C GLY A 147 9.72 5.30 6.75
N GLY A 148 8.91 5.64 5.74
CA GLY A 148 9.43 5.66 4.37
C GLY A 148 8.45 5.57 3.21
N GLY A 149 8.98 5.77 1.99
CA GLY A 149 8.23 5.88 0.75
C GLY A 149 7.91 4.56 0.08
N TYR A 150 6.88 3.91 0.60
CA TYR A 150 6.36 2.64 0.11
C TYR A 150 5.83 2.72 -1.32
N ALA A 151 6.06 1.67 -2.10
CA ALA A 151 5.59 1.54 -3.47
C ALA A 151 4.08 1.77 -3.64
N LEU A 152 3.27 1.42 -2.63
CA LEU A 152 1.83 1.68 -2.64
C LEU A 152 1.50 3.18 -2.76
N LEU A 153 2.26 4.06 -2.11
CA LEU A 153 2.00 5.50 -2.18
C LEU A 153 2.23 6.03 -3.59
N LEU A 154 3.21 5.47 -4.30
CA LEU A 154 3.49 5.76 -5.70
C LEU A 154 2.41 5.19 -6.62
N ALA A 155 1.75 4.09 -6.24
CA ALA A 155 0.64 3.48 -6.97
C ALA A 155 -0.69 4.23 -6.79
N LEU A 156 -0.91 4.91 -5.66
CA LEU A 156 -2.16 5.64 -5.34
C LEU A 156 -2.69 6.57 -6.45
N PRO A 157 -1.89 7.41 -7.15
CA PRO A 157 -2.41 8.24 -8.24
C PRO A 157 -3.08 7.40 -9.34
N PHE A 158 -2.51 6.23 -9.67
CA PHE A 158 -3.06 5.34 -10.68
C PHE A 158 -4.30 4.59 -10.17
N LEU A 159 -4.30 4.14 -8.92
CA LEU A 159 -5.46 3.52 -8.28
C LEU A 159 -6.64 4.51 -8.22
N PHE A 160 -6.40 5.74 -7.77
CA PHE A 160 -7.44 6.77 -7.68
C PHE A 160 -7.83 7.36 -9.04
N TYR A 161 -6.95 7.36 -10.03
CA TYR A 161 -7.34 7.67 -11.41
C TYR A 161 -8.34 6.65 -11.94
N SER A 162 -8.07 5.36 -11.78
CA SER A 162 -9.00 4.28 -12.11
C SER A 162 -10.33 4.44 -11.38
N LEU A 163 -10.28 4.71 -10.07
CA LEU A 163 -11.47 5.02 -9.28
C LEU A 163 -12.24 6.22 -9.82
N SER A 164 -11.57 7.28 -10.29
CA SER A 164 -12.23 8.47 -10.83
C SER A 164 -13.03 8.19 -12.10
N ILE A 165 -12.57 7.23 -12.92
CA ILE A 165 -13.30 6.77 -14.10
C ILE A 165 -14.47 5.88 -13.68
N VAL A 166 -14.24 4.94 -12.76
CA VAL A 166 -15.29 4.04 -12.27
C VAL A 166 -16.40 4.82 -11.56
N THR A 167 -16.07 5.76 -10.68
CA THR A 167 -17.06 6.60 -10.00
C THR A 167 -17.84 7.50 -10.96
N ASN A 168 -17.20 7.97 -12.05
CA ASN A 168 -17.91 8.66 -13.13
C ASN A 168 -18.93 7.76 -13.81
N TYR A 169 -18.56 6.52 -14.14
CA TYR A 169 -19.50 5.54 -14.70
C TYR A 169 -20.64 5.22 -13.72
N LEU A 170 -20.34 4.99 -12.45
CA LEU A 170 -21.35 4.70 -11.42
C LEU A 170 -22.34 5.87 -11.21
N ALA A 171 -21.88 7.12 -11.38
CA ALA A 171 -22.73 8.30 -11.32
C ALA A 171 -23.51 8.55 -12.62
N PHE A 172 -22.88 8.29 -13.77
CA PHE A 172 -23.41 8.52 -15.11
C PHE A 172 -23.26 7.26 -15.99
N PRO A 173 -24.14 6.25 -15.86
CA PRO A 173 -23.97 4.95 -16.52
C PRO A 173 -23.98 4.97 -18.04
N LYS A 174 -24.40 6.09 -18.66
CA LYS A 174 -24.36 6.28 -20.12
C LYS A 174 -22.98 6.73 -20.63
N ASP A 175 -22.06 7.12 -19.73
CA ASP A 175 -20.69 7.54 -20.04
C ASP A 175 -19.70 6.41 -19.66
N ASP A 176 -19.71 5.34 -20.45
CA ASP A 176 -18.89 4.14 -20.28
C ASP A 176 -17.48 4.26 -20.89
N LYS A 177 -17.10 5.48 -21.30
CA LYS A 177 -15.85 5.74 -22.01
C LYS A 177 -14.67 5.81 -21.05
N GLY A 178 -13.70 4.93 -21.24
CA GLY A 178 -12.40 5.04 -20.58
C GLY A 178 -11.94 3.82 -19.82
N PHE A 179 -12.63 2.69 -19.89
CA PHE A 179 -12.19 1.44 -19.25
C PHE A 179 -10.83 0.92 -19.78
N VAL A 180 -10.46 1.21 -21.03
CA VAL A 180 -9.08 0.99 -21.50
C VAL A 180 -8.06 1.74 -20.64
N ARG A 181 -8.37 2.98 -20.26
CA ARG A 181 -7.50 3.78 -19.38
C ARG A 181 -7.48 3.26 -17.94
N VAL A 182 -8.59 2.66 -17.46
CA VAL A 182 -8.61 1.92 -16.18
C VAL A 182 -7.62 0.78 -16.22
N GLY A 183 -7.65 -0.04 -17.27
CA GLY A 183 -6.68 -1.11 -17.50
C GLY A 183 -5.23 -0.64 -17.50
N MET A 184 -4.92 0.37 -18.31
CA MET A 184 -3.58 0.96 -18.40
C MET A 184 -3.10 1.49 -17.04
N SER A 185 -3.96 2.21 -16.34
CA SER A 185 -3.62 2.76 -15.02
C SER A 185 -3.38 1.65 -13.99
N LEU A 186 -4.20 0.60 -13.97
CA LEU A 186 -3.98 -0.56 -13.10
C LEU A 186 -2.70 -1.33 -13.46
N ALA A 187 -2.29 -1.38 -14.72
CA ALA A 187 -1.00 -1.96 -15.09
C ALA A 187 0.16 -1.14 -14.50
N LEU A 188 0.13 0.19 -14.61
CA LEU A 188 1.17 1.05 -14.00
C LEU A 188 1.21 0.89 -12.47
N ALA A 189 0.03 0.83 -11.82
CA ALA A 189 -0.06 0.58 -10.39
C ALA A 189 0.50 -0.81 -10.02
N PHE A 190 0.27 -1.82 -10.86
CA PHE A 190 0.75 -3.19 -10.63
C PHE A 190 2.27 -3.26 -10.65
N PHE A 191 2.94 -2.58 -11.58
CA PHE A 191 4.40 -2.49 -11.59
C PHE A 191 4.98 -1.59 -10.50
N LEU A 192 4.16 -0.96 -9.66
CA LEU A 192 4.61 -0.28 -8.45
C LEU A 192 4.34 -1.16 -7.23
N ALA A 193 3.07 -1.45 -6.95
CA ALA A 193 2.62 -2.24 -5.80
C ALA A 193 1.68 -3.37 -6.25
N PRO A 194 2.20 -4.56 -6.58
CA PRO A 194 1.44 -5.61 -7.25
C PRO A 194 0.24 -6.12 -6.44
N ILE A 195 0.46 -6.64 -5.23
CA ILE A 195 -0.60 -7.24 -4.39
C ILE A 195 -1.69 -6.23 -4.02
N PRO A 196 -1.38 -5.02 -3.53
CA PRO A 196 -2.41 -4.02 -3.24
C PRO A 196 -3.20 -3.62 -4.50
N THR A 197 -2.54 -3.56 -5.66
CA THR A 197 -3.20 -3.23 -6.93
C THR A 197 -4.15 -4.33 -7.38
N VAL A 198 -3.76 -5.60 -7.28
CA VAL A 198 -4.64 -6.73 -7.59
C VAL A 198 -5.89 -6.69 -6.72
N LEU A 199 -5.73 -6.49 -5.41
CA LEU A 199 -6.85 -6.37 -4.48
C LEU A 199 -7.74 -5.17 -4.83
N PHE A 200 -7.15 -4.01 -5.13
CA PHE A 200 -7.91 -2.81 -5.52
C PHE A 200 -8.66 -3.01 -6.85
N ALA A 201 -8.03 -3.64 -7.84
CA ALA A 201 -8.65 -3.99 -9.12
C ALA A 201 -9.83 -4.95 -8.92
N ALA A 202 -9.68 -5.95 -8.05
CA ALA A 202 -10.78 -6.85 -7.68
C ALA A 202 -11.93 -6.09 -7.00
N VAL A 203 -11.64 -5.15 -6.10
CA VAL A 203 -12.67 -4.29 -5.49
C VAL A 203 -13.43 -3.48 -6.55
N LEU A 204 -12.73 -2.84 -7.49
CA LEU A 204 -13.39 -2.10 -8.58
C LEU A 204 -14.24 -3.03 -9.44
N ALA A 205 -13.69 -4.18 -9.85
CA ALA A 205 -14.40 -5.16 -10.68
C ALA A 205 -15.67 -5.67 -10.00
N LEU A 206 -15.59 -6.09 -8.73
CA LEU A 206 -16.75 -6.54 -7.95
C LEU A 206 -17.78 -5.42 -7.76
N GLY A 207 -17.34 -4.19 -7.51
CA GLY A 207 -18.22 -3.02 -7.39
C GLY A 207 -18.98 -2.73 -8.70
N ILE A 208 -18.29 -2.79 -9.84
CA ILE A 208 -18.89 -2.61 -11.17
C ILE A 208 -19.86 -3.74 -11.49
N ILE A 209 -19.47 -5.00 -11.26
CA ILE A 209 -20.32 -6.17 -11.47
C ILE A 209 -21.59 -6.06 -10.64
N GLY A 210 -21.47 -5.78 -9.34
CA GLY A 210 -22.61 -5.61 -8.44
C GLY A 210 -23.54 -4.47 -8.89
N PHE A 211 -22.98 -3.35 -9.32
CA PHE A 211 -23.76 -2.21 -9.83
C PHE A 211 -24.49 -2.54 -11.15
N ASN A 212 -23.80 -3.16 -12.10
CA ASN A 212 -24.35 -3.51 -13.40
C ASN A 212 -25.44 -4.58 -13.29
N LEU A 213 -25.27 -5.57 -12.41
CA LEU A 213 -26.31 -6.56 -12.09
C LEU A 213 -27.55 -5.87 -11.50
N ALA A 214 -27.37 -4.95 -10.55
CA ALA A 214 -28.47 -4.20 -9.95
C ALA A 214 -29.22 -3.28 -10.94
N LYS A 215 -28.55 -2.87 -12.03
CA LYS A 215 -29.14 -2.03 -13.09
C LYS A 215 -29.57 -2.81 -14.33
N GLY A 216 -29.41 -4.13 -14.37
CA GLY A 216 -29.72 -4.95 -15.55
C GLY A 216 -28.78 -4.74 -16.75
N HIS A 217 -27.61 -4.12 -16.54
CA HIS A 217 -26.65 -3.77 -17.59
C HIS A 217 -25.48 -4.78 -17.67
N PHE A 218 -25.78 -6.08 -17.67
CA PHE A 218 -24.73 -7.12 -17.61
C PHE A 218 -23.74 -7.06 -18.80
N VAL A 219 -24.26 -6.88 -20.02
CA VAL A 219 -23.44 -6.73 -21.24
C VAL A 219 -22.47 -5.55 -21.11
N HIS A 220 -22.87 -4.52 -20.36
CA HIS A 220 -22.00 -3.37 -20.12
C HIS A 220 -20.79 -3.73 -19.27
N GLY A 221 -21.00 -4.51 -18.22
CA GLY A 221 -19.90 -5.03 -17.41
C GLY A 221 -18.91 -5.89 -18.21
N LEU A 222 -19.40 -6.66 -19.17
CA LEU A 222 -18.56 -7.56 -19.95
C LEU A 222 -17.59 -6.79 -20.87
N TYR A 223 -18.06 -5.81 -21.64
CA TYR A 223 -17.13 -5.03 -22.48
C TYR A 223 -16.23 -4.11 -21.63
N GLN A 224 -16.67 -3.65 -20.46
CA GLN A 224 -15.83 -2.88 -19.53
C GLN A 224 -14.67 -3.71 -19.00
N PHE A 225 -14.93 -4.98 -18.69
CA PHE A 225 -13.90 -5.95 -18.32
C PHE A 225 -12.91 -6.15 -19.48
N PHE A 226 -13.40 -6.45 -20.70
CA PHE A 226 -12.50 -6.65 -21.85
C PHE A 226 -11.71 -5.39 -22.21
N ALA A 227 -12.32 -4.21 -22.15
CA ALA A 227 -11.63 -2.93 -22.37
C ALA A 227 -10.52 -2.71 -21.33
N SER A 228 -10.79 -3.02 -20.06
CA SER A 228 -9.79 -2.94 -18.99
C SER A 228 -8.68 -3.98 -19.18
N ALA A 229 -9.02 -5.21 -19.55
CA ALA A 229 -8.03 -6.26 -19.83
C ALA A 229 -7.14 -5.89 -21.03
N LEU A 230 -7.71 -5.32 -22.09
CA LEU A 230 -6.96 -4.79 -23.22
C LEU A 230 -6.01 -3.67 -22.78
N GLY A 231 -6.53 -2.68 -22.05
CA GLY A 231 -5.72 -1.57 -21.53
C GLY A 231 -4.58 -2.02 -20.62
N PHE A 232 -4.83 -3.01 -19.77
CA PHE A 232 -3.83 -3.59 -18.89
C PHE A 232 -2.72 -4.27 -19.72
N SER A 233 -3.11 -5.13 -20.66
CA SER A 233 -2.18 -5.84 -21.55
C SER A 233 -1.29 -4.91 -22.37
N LEU A 234 -1.81 -3.77 -22.84
CA LEU A 234 -1.06 -2.79 -23.63
C LEU A 234 0.17 -2.24 -22.91
N LEU A 235 0.14 -2.16 -21.57
CA LEU A 235 1.31 -1.74 -20.79
C LEU A 235 2.01 -2.92 -20.11
N PHE A 236 1.25 -3.97 -19.74
CA PHE A 236 1.80 -5.11 -19.02
C PHE A 236 2.84 -5.88 -19.81
N TYR A 237 2.54 -6.24 -21.07
CA TYR A 237 3.48 -7.02 -21.86
C TYR A 237 4.77 -6.25 -22.17
N PRO A 238 4.74 -4.98 -22.62
CA PRO A 238 5.97 -4.22 -22.85
C PRO A 238 6.80 -4.01 -21.59
N LEU A 239 6.17 -3.67 -20.45
CA LEU A 239 6.89 -3.45 -19.19
C LEU A 239 7.43 -4.76 -18.59
N GLY A 240 6.62 -5.82 -18.62
CA GLY A 240 6.99 -7.14 -18.13
C GLY A 240 8.04 -7.85 -18.99
N TYR A 241 8.19 -7.46 -20.27
CA TYR A 241 9.22 -8.03 -21.13
C TYR A 241 10.64 -7.82 -20.57
N TYR A 242 10.88 -6.75 -19.82
CA TYR A 242 12.18 -6.51 -19.18
C TYR A 242 12.62 -7.70 -18.31
N THR A 243 11.73 -8.22 -17.46
CA THR A 243 12.08 -9.35 -16.56
C THR A 243 12.24 -10.66 -17.33
N VAL A 244 11.57 -10.82 -18.47
CA VAL A 244 11.81 -11.95 -19.38
C VAL A 244 13.18 -11.82 -20.05
N TRP A 245 13.52 -10.64 -20.54
CA TRP A 245 14.78 -10.36 -21.21
C TRP A 245 16.00 -10.51 -20.28
N THR A 246 15.88 -10.10 -19.02
CA THR A 246 16.94 -10.30 -18.00
C THR A 246 16.93 -11.68 -17.37
N GLY A 247 15.97 -12.56 -17.71
CA GLY A 247 15.84 -13.89 -17.12
C GLY A 247 15.32 -13.91 -15.67
N SER A 248 14.91 -12.77 -15.11
CA SER A 248 14.45 -12.63 -13.73
C SER A 248 12.93 -12.79 -13.55
N PHE A 249 12.20 -13.17 -14.60
CA PHE A 249 10.74 -13.33 -14.57
C PHE A 249 10.25 -14.31 -13.48
N GLY A 250 10.92 -15.46 -13.34
CA GLY A 250 10.59 -16.46 -12.32
C GLY A 250 10.76 -15.92 -10.90
N ASP A 251 11.89 -15.27 -10.63
CA ASP A 251 12.19 -14.64 -9.36
C ASP A 251 11.19 -13.51 -9.06
N ALA A 252 10.92 -12.64 -10.02
CA ALA A 252 9.97 -11.53 -9.86
C ALA A 252 8.58 -12.02 -9.45
N ILE A 253 8.08 -13.11 -10.06
CA ILE A 253 6.79 -13.72 -9.67
C ILE A 253 6.86 -14.31 -8.27
N SER A 254 7.88 -15.14 -7.99
CA SER A 254 8.02 -15.80 -6.68
C SER A 254 8.09 -14.78 -5.55
N GLN A 255 8.89 -13.73 -5.73
CA GLN A 255 9.08 -12.67 -4.73
C GLN A 255 7.82 -11.80 -4.60
N THR A 256 7.13 -11.47 -5.68
CA THR A 256 5.86 -10.73 -5.61
C THR A 256 4.80 -11.49 -4.81
N LEU A 257 4.79 -12.82 -4.90
CA LEU A 257 3.85 -13.70 -4.19
C LEU A 257 4.28 -14.04 -2.76
N TYR A 258 5.49 -13.66 -2.34
CA TYR A 258 6.01 -13.94 -1.00
C TYR A 258 5.04 -13.57 0.16
N PRO A 259 4.37 -12.39 0.16
CA PRO A 259 3.41 -12.06 1.22
C PRO A 259 2.20 -12.99 1.30
N VAL A 260 1.87 -13.68 0.19
CA VAL A 260 0.78 -14.67 0.12
C VAL A 260 1.29 -16.07 0.47
N ASN A 261 2.50 -16.41 0.04
CA ASN A 261 3.10 -17.73 0.30
C ASN A 261 3.49 -17.92 1.77
N THR A 262 3.67 -16.83 2.53
CA THR A 262 3.97 -16.86 3.97
C THR A 262 2.73 -16.86 4.88
N LEU A 263 1.53 -16.98 4.31
CA LEU A 263 0.30 -17.05 5.09
C LEU A 263 0.15 -18.45 5.70
N SER A 264 -0.07 -18.51 7.02
CA SER A 264 -0.31 -19.75 7.72
C SER A 264 -1.29 -19.55 8.86
N LEU A 265 -2.29 -20.44 8.95
CA LEU A 265 -3.30 -20.43 10.01
C LEU A 265 -2.95 -21.38 11.15
N PHE A 266 -2.45 -22.58 10.84
CA PHE A 266 -2.19 -23.63 11.83
C PHE A 266 -0.76 -23.65 12.35
N SER A 267 0.21 -23.20 11.55
CA SER A 267 1.64 -23.24 11.88
C SER A 267 2.22 -21.83 11.96
N ASN A 268 1.52 -20.92 12.63
CA ASN A 268 1.95 -19.53 12.78
C ASN A 268 2.06 -19.16 14.27
N SER A 269 3.30 -19.13 14.77
CA SER A 269 3.62 -18.74 16.15
C SER A 269 3.25 -17.29 16.46
N HIS A 270 3.18 -16.43 15.44
CA HIS A 270 2.87 -15.01 15.57
C HIS A 270 1.39 -14.69 15.39
N LEU A 271 0.52 -15.67 15.13
CA LEU A 271 -0.89 -15.42 14.77
C LEU A 271 -1.62 -14.57 15.83
N LEU A 272 -1.48 -14.90 17.11
CA LEU A 272 -2.16 -14.19 18.20
C LEU A 272 -1.59 -12.77 18.37
N GLU A 273 -0.28 -12.62 18.26
CA GLU A 273 0.40 -11.33 18.34
C GLU A 273 0.00 -10.43 17.16
N ASN A 274 -0.02 -10.98 15.94
CA ASN A 274 -0.45 -10.30 14.72
C ASN A 274 -1.92 -9.89 14.80
N ALA A 275 -2.79 -10.79 15.24
CA ALA A 275 -4.22 -10.53 15.42
C ALA A 275 -4.45 -9.41 16.44
N ALA A 276 -3.73 -9.43 17.57
CA ALA A 276 -3.80 -8.37 18.56
C ALA A 276 -3.27 -7.05 18.00
N PHE A 277 -2.07 -7.03 17.42
CA PHE A 277 -1.42 -5.82 16.94
C PHE A 277 -2.19 -5.17 15.77
N TYR A 278 -2.36 -5.91 14.67
CA TYR A 278 -3.04 -5.37 13.48
C TYR A 278 -4.54 -5.20 13.72
N GLY A 279 -5.17 -6.09 14.48
CA GLY A 279 -6.60 -5.98 14.81
C GLY A 279 -6.91 -4.76 15.68
N LEU A 280 -6.17 -4.54 16.76
CA LEU A 280 -6.38 -3.37 17.64
C LEU A 280 -6.08 -2.06 16.91
N LEU A 281 -5.01 -2.01 16.11
CA LEU A 281 -4.71 -0.82 15.31
C LEU A 281 -5.75 -0.58 14.23
N ALA A 282 -6.24 -1.62 13.54
CA ALA A 282 -7.32 -1.49 12.57
C ALA A 282 -8.61 -0.96 13.22
N ILE A 283 -8.94 -1.45 14.43
CA ILE A 283 -10.06 -0.93 15.23
C ILE A 283 -9.81 0.54 15.61
N GLY A 284 -8.60 0.88 16.06
CA GLY A 284 -8.18 2.24 16.39
C GLY A 284 -8.32 3.19 15.20
N LEU A 285 -7.97 2.75 13.99
CA LEU A 285 -8.16 3.49 12.74
C LEU A 285 -9.63 3.61 12.29
N GLY A 286 -10.58 3.03 13.04
CA GLY A 286 -12.00 3.09 12.76
C GLY A 286 -12.49 2.05 11.76
N SER A 287 -11.65 1.09 11.36
CA SER A 287 -11.97 0.05 10.35
C SER A 287 -13.27 -0.68 10.66
N LEU A 288 -13.52 -1.03 11.93
CA LEU A 288 -14.72 -1.76 12.34
C LEU A 288 -16.00 -0.96 12.07
N GLY A 289 -16.00 0.33 12.42
CA GLY A 289 -17.16 1.17 12.14
C GLY A 289 -17.32 1.44 10.64
N LEU A 290 -16.21 1.55 9.89
CA LEU A 290 -16.24 1.69 8.43
C LEU A 290 -16.77 0.42 7.74
N LEU A 291 -16.40 -0.76 8.22
CA LEU A 291 -16.94 -2.05 7.76
C LEU A 291 -18.43 -2.14 8.04
N PHE A 292 -18.86 -1.79 9.26
CA PHE A 292 -20.27 -1.81 9.62
C PHE A 292 -21.08 -0.82 8.75
N ALA A 293 -20.57 0.41 8.61
CA ALA A 293 -21.15 1.39 7.71
C ALA A 293 -21.14 0.91 6.25
N GLY A 294 -20.11 0.17 5.88
CA GLY A 294 -19.90 -0.34 4.54
C GLY A 294 -20.92 -1.40 4.13
N LEU A 295 -21.22 -2.32 5.06
CA LEU A 295 -22.05 -3.49 4.80
C LEU A 295 -23.53 -3.27 5.12
N PHE A 296 -23.85 -2.41 6.10
CA PHE A 296 -25.21 -2.37 6.67
C PHE A 296 -25.91 -1.02 6.55
N GLN A 297 -25.20 0.09 6.26
CA GLN A 297 -25.90 1.37 6.09
C GLN A 297 -26.58 1.44 4.72
N SER A 298 -27.83 1.90 4.72
CA SER A 298 -28.59 2.18 3.51
C SER A 298 -27.94 3.33 2.72
N LYS A 299 -27.69 3.08 1.44
CA LYS A 299 -26.98 3.98 0.51
C LYS A 299 -27.53 3.80 -0.91
N PRO A 300 -27.37 4.79 -1.81
CA PRO A 300 -27.59 4.62 -3.24
C PRO A 300 -26.82 3.42 -3.81
N ALA A 301 -27.40 2.72 -4.81
CA ALA A 301 -26.81 1.51 -5.40
C ALA A 301 -25.35 1.71 -5.88
N LYS A 302 -25.04 2.89 -6.44
CA LYS A 302 -23.68 3.28 -6.87
C LYS A 302 -22.65 3.24 -5.72
N GLN A 303 -23.04 3.67 -4.53
CA GLN A 303 -22.18 3.66 -3.34
C GLN A 303 -22.18 2.29 -2.67
N TYR A 304 -23.35 1.63 -2.60
CA TYR A 304 -23.52 0.37 -1.90
C TYR A 304 -22.72 -0.79 -2.54
N ALA A 305 -22.74 -0.92 -3.87
CA ALA A 305 -21.98 -1.96 -4.56
C ALA A 305 -20.47 -1.81 -4.33
N LEU A 306 -19.95 -0.59 -4.46
CA LEU A 306 -18.53 -0.30 -4.21
C LEU A 306 -18.17 -0.50 -2.73
N SER A 307 -19.07 -0.15 -1.83
CA SER A 307 -18.91 -0.28 -0.38
C SER A 307 -18.74 -1.73 0.08
N ILE A 308 -19.58 -2.66 -0.39
CA ILE A 308 -19.46 -4.09 -0.08
C ILE A 308 -18.14 -4.65 -0.62
N ALA A 309 -17.82 -4.37 -1.89
CA ALA A 309 -16.57 -4.82 -2.50
C ALA A 309 -15.35 -4.30 -1.73
N THR A 310 -15.38 -3.03 -1.31
CA THR A 310 -14.30 -2.43 -0.52
C THR A 310 -14.19 -3.07 0.87
N SER A 311 -15.30 -3.37 1.53
CA SER A 311 -15.28 -4.09 2.82
C SER A 311 -14.58 -5.44 2.69
N LEU A 312 -14.84 -6.18 1.61
CA LEU A 312 -14.13 -7.43 1.32
C LEU A 312 -12.63 -7.19 1.10
N GLY A 313 -12.24 -6.18 0.32
CA GLY A 313 -10.84 -5.83 0.10
C GLY A 313 -10.09 -5.47 1.39
N LEU A 314 -10.76 -4.74 2.31
CA LEU A 314 -10.20 -4.43 3.62
C LEU A 314 -10.03 -5.70 4.48
N LEU A 315 -11.03 -6.58 4.51
CA LEU A 315 -10.96 -7.85 5.25
C LEU A 315 -9.86 -8.78 4.73
N ILE A 316 -9.72 -8.90 3.40
CA ILE A 316 -8.65 -9.69 2.80
C ILE A 316 -7.28 -9.09 3.15
N SER A 317 -7.13 -7.77 3.06
CA SER A 317 -5.87 -7.10 3.41
C SER A 317 -5.50 -7.31 4.89
N LEU A 318 -6.47 -7.22 5.79
CA LEU A 318 -6.28 -7.53 7.21
C LEU A 318 -5.96 -9.03 7.41
N GLY A 319 -6.61 -9.91 6.68
CA GLY A 319 -6.33 -11.35 6.69
C GLY A 319 -4.88 -11.66 6.31
N ILE A 320 -4.37 -11.03 5.26
CA ILE A 320 -2.96 -11.16 4.85
C ILE A 320 -2.03 -10.72 5.99
N LEU A 321 -2.29 -9.57 6.62
CA LEU A 321 -1.45 -9.09 7.73
C LEU A 321 -1.49 -10.02 8.96
N ILE A 322 -2.68 -10.50 9.34
CA ILE A 322 -2.87 -11.33 10.53
C ILE A 322 -2.28 -12.73 10.33
N LEU A 323 -2.49 -13.32 9.16
CA LEU A 323 -2.07 -14.70 8.84
C LEU A 323 -0.61 -14.80 8.40
N SER A 324 0.07 -13.68 8.15
CA SER A 324 1.48 -13.66 7.75
C SER A 324 2.39 -14.22 8.86
N GLN A 325 3.38 -15.01 8.48
CA GLN A 325 4.45 -15.46 9.37
C GLN A 325 5.58 -14.43 9.52
N GLU A 326 5.52 -13.31 8.79
CA GLU A 326 6.51 -12.24 8.94
C GLU A 326 6.38 -11.53 10.30
N PRO A 327 7.49 -11.00 10.83
CA PRO A 327 7.49 -10.19 12.05
C PRO A 327 6.53 -9.01 11.99
N ILE A 328 6.05 -8.61 13.17
CA ILE A 328 5.17 -7.46 13.33
C ILE A 328 5.89 -6.18 12.95
N ASN A 329 5.29 -5.39 12.06
CA ASN A 329 5.74 -4.05 11.76
C ASN A 329 4.57 -3.14 11.43
N GLY A 330 4.47 -2.01 12.13
CA GLY A 330 3.39 -1.03 11.97
C GLY A 330 3.27 -0.49 10.54
N THR A 331 4.39 -0.41 9.80
CA THR A 331 4.39 0.14 8.44
C THR A 331 3.65 -0.72 7.43
N ARG A 332 3.43 -2.02 7.73
CA ARG A 332 2.65 -2.92 6.87
C ARG A 332 1.17 -2.52 6.79
N LEU A 333 0.67 -1.73 7.74
CA LEU A 333 -0.70 -1.19 7.73
C LEU A 333 -0.97 -0.20 6.59
N VAL A 334 0.08 0.28 5.90
CA VAL A 334 -0.06 1.13 4.69
C VAL A 334 -0.95 0.47 3.64
N VAL A 335 -0.97 -0.86 3.55
CA VAL A 335 -1.85 -1.62 2.63
C VAL A 335 -3.34 -1.32 2.81
N LEU A 336 -3.75 -0.86 4.00
CA LEU A 336 -5.16 -0.58 4.30
C LEU A 336 -5.63 0.78 3.74
N ILE A 337 -4.71 1.72 3.45
CA ILE A 337 -5.01 3.09 3.03
C ILE A 337 -6.07 3.17 1.90
N PRO A 338 -5.88 2.50 0.74
CA PRO A 338 -6.84 2.63 -0.36
C PRO A 338 -8.25 2.15 0.03
N PHE A 339 -8.35 1.12 0.86
CA PHE A 339 -9.64 0.55 1.28
C PHE A 339 -10.32 1.38 2.37
N LEU A 340 -9.56 1.91 3.33
CA LEU A 340 -10.07 2.85 4.33
C LEU A 340 -10.65 4.09 3.66
N VAL A 341 -9.91 4.66 2.70
CA VAL A 341 -10.33 5.84 1.95
C VAL A 341 -11.58 5.56 1.10
N LEU A 342 -11.67 4.39 0.47
CA LEU A 342 -12.87 3.99 -0.29
C LEU A 342 -14.10 3.77 0.60
N LEU A 343 -13.95 3.17 1.78
CA LEU A 343 -15.07 3.03 2.73
C LEU A 343 -15.51 4.38 3.29
N LEU A 344 -14.56 5.29 3.51
CA LEU A 344 -14.85 6.67 3.88
C LEU A 344 -15.65 7.38 2.80
N LEU A 345 -15.19 7.29 1.55
CA LEU A 345 -15.86 7.86 0.40
C LEU A 345 -17.29 7.33 0.25
N THR A 346 -17.47 6.01 0.28
CA THR A 346 -18.79 5.37 0.12
C THR A 346 -19.68 5.51 1.36
N GLY A 347 -19.13 5.93 2.50
CA GLY A 347 -19.88 6.22 3.73
C GLY A 347 -20.54 7.60 3.77
N ILE A 348 -20.22 8.49 2.83
CA ILE A 348 -20.79 9.84 2.81
C ILE A 348 -22.23 9.80 2.30
N LYS A 349 -23.16 10.33 3.10
CA LYS A 349 -24.57 10.46 2.70
C LYS A 349 -24.70 11.45 1.55
N GLU A 350 -25.29 10.98 0.45
CA GLU A 350 -25.70 11.86 -0.65
C GLU A 350 -26.92 12.68 -0.19
N ASP A 351 -26.83 14.01 -0.26
CA ASP A 351 -28.00 14.88 -0.07
C ASP A 351 -28.89 14.72 -1.30
N VAL A 352 -29.88 13.83 -1.21
CA VAL A 352 -30.94 13.69 -2.22
C VAL A 352 -31.78 14.96 -2.18
N SER A 353 -31.41 15.92 -3.03
CA SER A 353 -32.19 17.12 -3.28
C SER A 353 -33.35 16.79 -4.24
N GLU A 354 -34.25 15.90 -3.82
CA GLU A 354 -35.59 15.80 -4.41
C GLU A 354 -36.45 16.95 -3.89
N GLY A 355 -37.23 17.57 -4.77
CA GLY A 355 -37.94 18.84 -4.60
C GLY A 355 -39.07 18.86 -3.56
N GLY A 356 -38.83 18.39 -2.34
CA GLY A 356 -39.76 18.44 -1.22
C GLY A 356 -39.35 19.49 -0.18
N SER A 357 -39.95 20.69 -0.28
CA SER A 357 -40.08 21.68 0.81
C SER A 357 -38.83 22.02 1.65
N ARG A 358 -38.16 23.12 1.29
CA ARG A 358 -37.01 23.74 1.99
C ARG A 358 -37.22 24.12 3.48
N ARG A 359 -38.35 23.80 4.12
CA ARG A 359 -38.71 24.31 5.46
C ARG A 359 -38.70 23.30 6.60
N ARG A 360 -38.59 21.98 6.37
CA ARG A 360 -38.72 20.98 7.47
C ARG A 360 -37.49 20.14 7.82
N ARG A 361 -36.34 20.31 7.13
CA ARG A 361 -35.14 19.46 7.34
C ARG A 361 -33.96 20.15 8.04
N ARG A 362 -34.20 21.12 8.93
CA ARG A 362 -33.13 21.75 9.74
C ARG A 362 -32.77 20.95 11.01
N ARG A 363 -33.20 19.68 11.13
CA ARG A 363 -33.00 18.92 12.37
C ARG A 363 -33.03 17.40 12.20
N GLU A 364 -32.61 16.84 11.06
CA GLU A 364 -32.13 15.46 11.09
C GLU A 364 -30.66 15.49 11.48
N LYS A 365 -30.42 15.03 12.71
CA LYS A 365 -29.11 14.91 13.34
C LYS A 365 -28.11 14.40 12.31
N GLN A 366 -27.18 15.28 11.94
CA GLN A 366 -25.96 14.98 11.23
C GLN A 366 -25.15 14.01 12.11
N THR A 367 -25.49 12.72 12.07
CA THR A 367 -24.65 11.64 12.57
C THR A 367 -23.53 11.44 11.56
N SER A 368 -22.68 12.48 11.47
CA SER A 368 -21.34 12.32 10.96
C SER A 368 -20.72 11.20 11.79
N PHE A 369 -20.34 10.12 11.13
CA PHE A 369 -19.55 9.01 11.68
C PHE A 369 -18.34 9.50 12.51
N PHE A 370 -17.91 10.74 12.27
CA PHE A 370 -16.76 11.38 12.89
C PHE A 370 -17.02 12.20 14.16
N LYS A 371 -18.27 12.47 14.56
CA LYS A 371 -18.51 13.27 15.79
C LYS A 371 -18.26 12.49 17.09
N GLY A 372 -18.20 11.17 17.04
CA GLY A 372 -17.97 10.31 18.21
C GLY A 372 -16.53 9.82 18.33
N ASN A 373 -15.96 9.25 17.27
CA ASN A 373 -14.76 8.38 17.39
C ASN A 373 -13.51 8.87 16.64
N PHE A 374 -13.48 10.10 16.13
CA PHE A 374 -12.31 10.60 15.36
C PHE A 374 -11.02 10.70 16.19
N TYR A 375 -11.13 10.70 17.53
CA TYR A 375 -9.97 10.67 18.41
C TYR A 375 -9.23 9.32 18.37
N LEU A 376 -9.91 8.19 18.11
CA LEU A 376 -9.28 6.87 18.07
C LEU A 376 -8.28 6.75 16.91
N PRO A 377 -8.62 7.13 15.65
CA PRO A 377 -7.65 7.13 14.56
C PRO A 377 -6.45 8.03 14.85
N LEU A 378 -6.66 9.19 15.47
CA LEU A 378 -5.56 10.09 15.83
C LEU A 378 -4.63 9.47 16.87
N ILE A 379 -5.16 8.78 17.88
CA ILE A 379 -4.35 8.06 18.87
C ILE A 379 -3.57 6.92 18.19
N ALA A 380 -4.21 6.14 17.33
CA ALA A 380 -3.55 5.04 16.61
C ALA A 380 -2.42 5.55 15.71
N LEU A 381 -2.63 6.64 14.97
CA LEU A 381 -1.60 7.26 14.13
C LEU A 381 -0.47 7.87 14.99
N ALA A 382 -0.80 8.53 16.10
CA ALA A 382 0.21 9.05 17.02
C ALA A 382 1.07 7.94 17.62
N TYR A 383 0.46 6.81 18.00
CA TYR A 383 1.18 5.63 18.49
C TYR A 383 2.18 5.11 17.45
N LEU A 384 1.77 4.99 16.18
CA LEU A 384 2.64 4.52 15.09
C LEU A 384 3.82 5.46 14.81
N ILE A 385 3.66 6.77 15.00
CA ILE A 385 4.73 7.75 14.85
C ILE A 385 5.68 7.74 16.06
N VAL A 386 5.13 7.67 17.27
CA VAL A 386 5.91 7.77 18.53
C VAL A 386 6.73 6.51 18.78
N LEU A 387 6.23 5.33 18.41
CA LEU A 387 6.88 4.06 18.73
C LEU A 387 8.29 3.92 18.13
N PRO A 388 8.55 4.23 16.85
CA PRO A 388 9.92 4.25 16.30
C PRO A 388 10.84 5.25 17.00
N ILE A 389 10.32 6.42 17.39
CA ILE A 389 11.08 7.47 18.09
C ILE A 389 11.54 6.97 19.47
N VAL A 390 10.61 6.42 20.25
CA VAL A 390 10.90 5.85 21.57
C VAL A 390 11.89 4.70 21.45
N SER A 391 11.67 3.79 20.48
CA SER A 391 12.56 2.65 20.26
C SER A 391 13.99 3.08 19.98
N ARG A 392 14.21 4.05 19.08
CA ARG A 392 15.55 4.51 18.70
C ARG A 392 16.25 5.29 19.82
N TYR A 393 15.58 6.27 20.41
CA TYR A 393 16.24 7.25 21.29
C TYR A 393 16.19 6.90 22.78
N LEU A 394 15.20 6.10 23.22
CA LEU A 394 15.01 5.78 24.63
C LEU A 394 15.32 4.30 24.92
N SER A 395 14.87 3.37 24.06
CA SER A 395 14.99 1.93 24.34
C SER A 395 16.29 1.31 23.84
N HIS A 396 16.77 1.70 22.64
CA HIS A 396 17.91 1.04 21.99
C HIS A 396 19.04 1.98 21.51
N PRO A 397 19.44 3.04 22.26
CA PRO A 397 20.42 4.01 21.77
C PRO A 397 21.80 3.39 21.52
N THR A 398 22.22 2.41 22.34
CA THR A 398 23.49 1.69 22.23
C THR A 398 23.57 0.89 20.93
N THR A 399 22.50 0.19 20.57
CA THR A 399 22.40 -0.63 19.35
C THR A 399 22.67 0.23 18.11
N TYR A 400 22.07 1.42 18.00
CA TYR A 400 22.31 2.31 16.85
C TYR A 400 23.75 2.84 16.81
N GLN A 401 24.31 3.24 17.95
CA GLN A 401 25.69 3.77 18.00
C GLN A 401 26.74 2.70 17.68
N GLU A 402 26.58 1.49 18.21
CA GLU A 402 27.50 0.38 17.94
C GLU A 402 27.46 -0.06 16.47
N ARG A 403 26.27 -0.09 15.85
CA ARG A 403 26.11 -0.37 14.42
C ARG A 403 26.90 0.60 13.55
N ASP A 404 26.78 1.91 13.78
CA ASP A 404 27.50 2.93 13.01
C ASP A 404 29.03 2.84 13.20
N ARG A 405 29.48 2.53 14.43
CA ARG A 405 30.90 2.28 14.72
C ARG A 405 31.42 1.05 13.99
N LEU A 406 30.70 -0.06 14.03
CA LEU A 406 31.09 -1.29 13.34
C LEU A 406 31.08 -1.12 11.82
N ALA A 407 30.12 -0.37 11.27
CA ALA A 407 30.12 -0.05 9.84
C ALA A 407 31.40 0.70 9.43
N SER A 408 31.86 1.64 10.27
CA SER A 408 33.11 2.36 10.06
C SER A 408 34.34 1.44 10.13
N VAL A 409 34.37 0.53 11.11
CA VAL A 409 35.44 -0.47 11.25
C VAL A 409 35.51 -1.38 10.02
N VAL A 410 34.36 -1.92 9.59
CA VAL A 410 34.28 -2.76 8.40
C VAL A 410 34.73 -2.01 7.16
N LYS A 411 34.28 -0.76 6.98
CA LYS A 411 34.72 0.08 5.85
C LYS A 411 36.24 0.26 5.79
N GLN A 412 36.90 0.39 6.95
CA GLN A 412 38.35 0.56 7.04
C GLN A 412 39.12 -0.76 6.83
N GLN A 413 38.55 -1.89 7.24
CA GLN A 413 39.25 -3.19 7.22
C GLN A 413 38.96 -4.07 6.00
N THR A 414 38.08 -3.62 5.10
CA THR A 414 37.69 -4.35 3.88
C THR A 414 37.80 -3.43 2.66
N SER A 415 37.86 -3.99 1.46
CA SER A 415 37.78 -3.29 0.18
C SER A 415 36.32 -3.17 -0.29
N SER A 416 36.03 -2.30 -1.26
CA SER A 416 34.70 -2.16 -1.85
C SER A 416 34.20 -3.41 -2.59
N GLU A 417 35.12 -4.29 -3.01
CA GLU A 417 34.78 -5.55 -3.69
C GLU A 417 34.43 -6.66 -2.68
N ASP A 418 34.91 -6.54 -1.45
CA ASP A 418 34.63 -7.50 -0.39
C ASP A 418 33.14 -7.50 -0.03
N ARG A 419 32.59 -8.70 0.13
CA ARG A 419 31.23 -8.90 0.63
C ARG A 419 31.23 -9.08 2.13
N VAL A 420 30.23 -8.50 2.78
CA VAL A 420 30.05 -8.55 4.23
C VAL A 420 28.61 -8.92 4.49
N TYR A 421 28.32 -9.62 5.58
CA TYR A 421 26.94 -9.90 5.99
C TYR A 421 26.61 -9.31 7.36
N ALA A 422 25.41 -8.77 7.50
CA ALA A 422 24.88 -8.27 8.76
C ALA A 422 23.71 -9.16 9.20
N TRP A 423 23.94 -9.95 10.25
CA TRP A 423 22.90 -10.65 10.99
C TRP A 423 22.19 -9.65 11.92
N ASP A 424 21.34 -8.82 11.34
CA ASP A 424 20.71 -7.67 12.00
C ASP A 424 19.24 -7.53 11.60
N ASP A 425 18.50 -6.64 12.27
CA ASP A 425 17.09 -6.38 11.98
C ASP A 425 16.87 -5.41 10.81
N ARG A 426 17.97 -4.79 10.32
CA ARG A 426 17.94 -3.71 9.34
C ARG A 426 19.20 -3.70 8.46
N PRO A 427 19.09 -3.35 7.16
CA PRO A 427 20.21 -3.34 6.23
C PRO A 427 21.00 -2.02 6.20
N ASP A 428 20.71 -1.06 7.09
CA ASP A 428 21.37 0.26 7.14
C ASP A 428 22.91 0.15 7.20
N PHE A 429 23.41 -0.91 7.83
CA PHE A 429 24.82 -1.24 7.95
C PHE A 429 25.56 -1.25 6.61
N TYR A 430 24.95 -1.78 5.55
CA TYR A 430 25.60 -1.95 4.25
C TYR A 430 25.91 -0.61 3.59
N ARG A 431 24.96 0.33 3.67
CA ARG A 431 25.16 1.67 3.13
C ARG A 431 26.19 2.46 3.94
N ALA A 432 26.16 2.33 5.27
CA ALA A 432 27.12 3.01 6.14
C ALA A 432 28.55 2.46 5.96
N SER A 433 28.69 1.16 5.72
CA SER A 433 29.99 0.52 5.45
C SER A 433 30.42 0.58 3.98
N GLU A 434 29.52 0.99 3.07
CA GLU A 434 29.69 0.92 1.62
C GLU A 434 30.06 -0.49 1.14
N ARG A 435 29.41 -1.50 1.69
CA ARG A 435 29.61 -2.92 1.32
C ARG A 435 28.34 -3.54 0.79
N LEU A 436 28.52 -4.51 -0.08
CA LEU A 436 27.44 -5.29 -0.62
C LEU A 436 27.27 -6.59 0.17
N ALA A 437 26.02 -6.99 0.34
CA ALA A 437 25.65 -8.29 0.87
C ALA A 437 26.11 -9.41 -0.09
N PRO A 438 26.45 -10.60 0.43
CA PRO A 438 26.77 -11.79 -0.35
C PRO A 438 25.54 -12.53 -0.88
N THR A 439 24.33 -12.05 -0.61
CA THR A 439 23.06 -12.73 -0.91
C THR A 439 21.99 -11.70 -1.26
N SER A 440 20.99 -12.14 -2.02
CA SER A 440 19.77 -11.38 -2.29
C SER A 440 18.97 -11.03 -1.03
N LEU A 441 19.12 -11.82 0.05
CA LEU A 441 18.44 -11.64 1.33
C LEU A 441 19.37 -10.89 2.31
N SER A 442 19.28 -9.56 2.32
CA SER A 442 20.28 -8.72 3.00
C SER A 442 20.25 -8.82 4.53
N THR A 443 19.14 -9.27 5.13
CA THR A 443 19.01 -9.43 6.58
C THR A 443 18.27 -10.73 6.92
N PRO A 444 18.51 -11.33 8.10
CA PRO A 444 17.82 -12.54 8.53
C PRO A 444 16.37 -12.31 8.98
N THR A 445 15.87 -11.06 8.96
CA THR A 445 14.53 -10.70 9.47
C THR A 445 13.57 -10.25 8.36
N LEU A 446 14.10 -9.78 7.23
CA LEU A 446 13.31 -9.41 6.06
C LEU A 446 13.28 -10.57 5.07
N TYR A 447 12.09 -10.94 4.64
CA TYR A 447 11.86 -11.96 3.62
C TYR A 447 12.30 -13.39 3.98
N THR A 448 12.54 -13.70 5.25
CA THR A 448 13.02 -15.02 5.72
C THR A 448 11.95 -15.82 6.49
N ALA A 449 10.67 -15.45 6.38
CA ALA A 449 9.59 -16.20 7.03
C ALA A 449 9.36 -17.57 6.38
N SER A 450 9.65 -17.72 5.08
CA SER A 450 9.57 -19.01 4.37
C SER A 450 10.84 -19.84 4.57
N ASP A 451 10.69 -21.15 4.74
CA ASP A 451 11.83 -22.06 4.91
C ASP A 451 12.70 -22.15 3.64
N GLU A 452 12.11 -21.93 2.47
CA GLU A 452 12.83 -21.77 1.20
C GLU A 452 13.83 -20.61 1.28
N ASN A 453 13.39 -19.43 1.74
CA ASN A 453 14.28 -18.27 1.84
C ASN A 453 15.32 -18.42 2.95
N LYS A 454 14.99 -19.10 4.07
CA LYS A 454 16.00 -19.44 5.09
C LYS A 454 17.08 -20.36 4.52
N THR A 455 16.67 -21.39 3.78
CA THR A 455 17.59 -22.34 3.13
C THR A 455 18.45 -21.63 2.09
N LYS A 456 17.85 -20.77 1.26
CA LYS A 456 18.55 -19.94 0.28
C LYS A 456 19.60 -19.06 0.96
N LEU A 457 19.21 -18.32 2.01
CA LEU A 457 20.14 -17.48 2.76
C LEU A 457 21.34 -18.29 3.30
N MET A 458 21.08 -19.45 3.91
CA MET A 458 22.15 -20.27 4.47
C MET A 458 23.10 -20.81 3.38
N ASN A 459 22.56 -21.24 2.24
CA ASN A 459 23.35 -21.73 1.13
C ASN A 459 24.20 -20.60 0.52
N ASP A 460 23.62 -19.43 0.26
CA ASP A 460 24.33 -18.27 -0.29
C ASP A 460 25.49 -17.85 0.64
N LEU A 461 25.28 -17.86 1.97
CA LEU A 461 26.32 -17.52 2.94
C LEU A 461 27.49 -18.53 2.92
N LYS A 462 27.19 -19.83 2.79
CA LYS A 462 28.19 -20.90 2.70
C LYS A 462 28.99 -20.85 1.39
N GLU A 463 28.32 -20.54 0.28
CA GLU A 463 28.92 -20.49 -1.05
C GLU A 463 29.77 -19.23 -1.24
N ASN A 464 29.24 -18.06 -0.87
CA ASN A 464 29.89 -16.77 -1.13
C ASN A 464 30.85 -16.32 -0.02
N GLN A 465 30.84 -16.98 1.14
CA GLN A 465 31.77 -16.80 2.27
C GLN A 465 32.17 -15.32 2.52
N PRO A 466 31.24 -14.49 3.05
CA PRO A 466 31.53 -13.07 3.29
C PRO A 466 32.78 -12.88 4.15
N LYS A 467 33.57 -11.85 3.86
CA LYS A 467 34.84 -11.61 4.57
C LYS A 467 34.65 -11.31 6.05
N MET A 468 33.54 -10.65 6.39
CA MET A 468 33.16 -10.31 7.74
C MET A 468 31.67 -10.52 7.95
N ILE A 469 31.29 -10.85 9.18
CA ILE A 469 29.91 -11.00 9.61
C ILE A 469 29.69 -10.22 10.89
N VAL A 470 28.73 -9.30 10.87
CA VAL A 470 28.29 -8.53 12.04
C VAL A 470 27.04 -9.19 12.60
N VAL A 471 27.04 -9.54 13.88
CA VAL A 471 25.92 -10.22 14.54
C VAL A 471 25.33 -9.33 15.62
N ASN A 472 24.07 -8.92 15.45
CA ASN A 472 23.28 -8.27 16.48
C ASN A 472 22.78 -9.31 17.48
N GLN A 473 23.18 -9.20 18.74
CA GLN A 473 22.83 -10.18 19.79
C GLN A 473 21.35 -10.15 20.18
N LYS A 474 20.59 -9.12 19.77
CA LYS A 474 19.13 -9.05 19.97
C LYS A 474 18.35 -9.80 18.90
N VAL A 475 18.98 -10.17 17.79
CA VAL A 475 18.35 -10.95 16.72
C VAL A 475 18.69 -12.41 16.94
N ALA A 476 17.67 -13.27 16.97
CA ALA A 476 17.86 -14.70 17.15
C ALA A 476 18.79 -15.27 16.06
N LEU A 477 19.88 -15.92 16.49
CA LEU A 477 20.81 -16.62 15.62
C LEU A 477 20.29 -18.05 15.39
N TRP A 478 20.24 -18.51 14.15
CA TRP A 478 19.81 -19.88 13.85
C TRP A 478 20.92 -20.87 14.22
N SER A 479 20.54 -22.06 14.68
CA SER A 479 21.50 -23.12 15.09
C SER A 479 22.54 -23.42 14.02
N ASP A 480 22.10 -23.47 12.76
CA ASP A 480 22.96 -23.81 11.61
C ASP A 480 23.98 -22.71 11.33
N VAL A 481 23.60 -21.45 11.59
CA VAL A 481 24.47 -20.27 11.43
C VAL A 481 25.47 -20.21 12.57
N GLU A 482 25.06 -20.52 13.80
CA GLU A 482 25.95 -20.57 14.96
C GLU A 482 27.07 -21.61 14.77
N SER A 483 26.71 -22.84 14.35
CA SER A 483 27.71 -23.88 14.04
C SER A 483 28.65 -23.42 12.94
N TRP A 484 28.10 -22.93 11.83
CA TRP A 484 28.89 -22.47 10.68
C TRP A 484 29.83 -21.30 11.01
N LEU A 485 29.38 -20.34 11.82
CA LEU A 485 30.22 -19.23 12.29
C LEU A 485 31.37 -19.73 13.16
N SER A 486 31.12 -20.64 14.09
CA SER A 486 32.15 -21.19 14.97
C SER A 486 33.24 -21.96 14.20
N GLU A 487 32.83 -22.66 13.14
CA GLU A 487 33.71 -23.45 12.28
C GLU A 487 34.57 -22.56 11.37
N ASN A 488 33.99 -21.55 10.73
CA ASN A 488 34.62 -20.84 9.60
C ASN A 488 35.08 -19.41 9.91
N TYR A 489 34.73 -18.85 11.07
CA TYR A 489 35.02 -17.47 11.42
C TYR A 489 35.64 -17.31 12.81
N GLU A 490 36.45 -16.28 12.98
CA GLU A 490 37.05 -15.88 14.24
C GLU A 490 36.41 -14.60 14.76
N LEU A 491 36.20 -14.54 16.07
CA LEU A 491 35.66 -13.37 16.74
C LEU A 491 36.71 -12.27 16.81
N VAL A 492 36.40 -11.10 16.25
CA VAL A 492 37.21 -9.90 16.32
C VAL A 492 36.90 -9.17 17.62
N GLN A 493 37.93 -8.92 18.44
CA GLN A 493 37.75 -8.14 19.67
C GLN A 493 37.34 -6.71 19.31
N THR A 494 36.14 -6.35 19.73
CA THR A 494 35.52 -5.04 19.51
C THR A 494 34.94 -4.56 20.85
N ASN A 495 34.98 -3.25 21.10
CA ASN A 495 34.38 -2.65 22.29
C ASN A 495 32.86 -2.45 22.08
N THR A 496 32.15 -3.52 21.72
CA THR A 496 30.71 -3.55 21.48
C THR A 496 30.04 -4.56 22.40
N SER A 497 28.90 -4.16 22.96
CA SER A 497 28.14 -4.95 23.93
C SER A 497 26.90 -5.61 23.30
N GLU A 498 26.33 -4.98 22.28
CA GLU A 498 25.12 -5.41 21.57
C GLU A 498 25.45 -6.15 20.28
N PHE A 499 26.65 -5.94 19.73
CA PHE A 499 27.11 -6.58 18.51
C PHE A 499 28.39 -7.38 18.69
N LYS A 500 28.54 -8.43 17.88
CA LYS A 500 29.77 -9.20 17.71
C LYS A 500 30.23 -9.11 16.25
N LEU A 501 31.53 -8.93 16.03
CA LEU A 501 32.13 -8.92 14.69
C LEU A 501 32.94 -10.20 14.50
N TYR A 502 32.67 -10.90 13.41
CA TYR A 502 33.35 -12.11 13.00
C TYR A 502 34.10 -11.87 11.69
N LYS A 503 35.30 -12.43 11.55
CA LYS A 503 36.12 -12.37 10.35
C LYS A 503 36.42 -13.78 9.86
N SER A 504 36.38 -13.98 8.54
CA SER A 504 36.70 -15.27 7.92
C SER A 504 38.12 -15.71 8.30
N LYS A 505 38.27 -17.02 8.60
CA LYS A 505 39.52 -17.67 9.03
C LYS A 505 40.57 -17.76 7.92
#